data_AF-A0A2G9UQQ0-F1
#
_entry.id   AF-A0A2G9UQQ0-F1
#
_cell.length_a   1.000
_cell.length_b   1.000
_cell.length_c   1.000
_cell.angle_alpha   90.00
_cell.angle_beta   90.00
_cell.angle_gamma   90.00
#
_symmetry.space_group_name_H-M   'P 1'
#
loop_
_entity.id
_entity.type
_entity.pdbx_description
1 polymer ?
#
loop_
_entity_poly.entity_id
_entity_poly.type
_entity_poly.pdbx_seq_one_letter_code
_entity_poly.pdbx_strand_id
1 'polypeptide(L)'
;MYGIFRALSAGFKSPLLVTVPHPNYPHAELVSALGALVPLYTPLNVREEEESNKFERLGLLPIGSENLVKLVEAFEASFTVCRDVGETGPERMSPPKVADYIRSVFDNGEISVEITDNQDVIKKEYPMMAAVNRAANVVKDHQARLIRLEYVGEGTIENTYFLVGKGVTIDTGRFHFDVSFQ
;
A
#
# COMPACT_ATOMS: atom_id res chain seq x y z
N MET A 1 -4.84 19.80 -6.03
CA MET A 1 -3.61 19.09 -6.43
C MET A 1 -2.52 20.03 -6.96
N TYR A 2 -2.80 20.95 -7.90
CA TYR A 2 -1.81 21.92 -8.41
C TYR A 2 -1.14 22.81 -7.33
N GLY A 3 -1.80 23.06 -6.19
CA GLY A 3 -1.25 23.90 -5.11
C GLY A 3 0.07 23.40 -4.53
N ILE A 4 0.19 22.09 -4.30
CA ILE A 4 1.42 21.49 -3.76
C ILE A 4 2.56 21.54 -4.77
N PHE A 5 2.29 21.21 -6.05
CA PHE A 5 3.28 21.36 -7.12
C PHE A 5 3.79 22.80 -7.24
N ARG A 6 2.89 23.78 -7.15
CA ARG A 6 3.28 25.20 -7.17
C ARG A 6 4.13 25.58 -5.96
N ALA A 7 3.80 25.08 -4.77
CA ALA A 7 4.60 25.30 -3.57
C ALA A 7 6.01 24.71 -3.72
N LEU A 8 6.13 23.49 -4.26
CA LEU A 8 7.43 22.87 -4.55
C LEU A 8 8.23 23.71 -5.55
N SER A 9 7.62 24.11 -6.67
CA SER A 9 8.27 24.93 -7.70
C SER A 9 8.68 26.32 -7.20
N ALA A 10 7.97 26.87 -6.22
CA ALA A 10 8.31 28.14 -5.59
C ALA A 10 9.35 27.99 -4.46
N GLY A 11 9.86 26.77 -4.21
CA GLY A 11 10.92 26.53 -3.22
C GLY A 11 10.45 26.49 -1.77
N PHE A 12 9.15 26.34 -1.52
CA PHE A 12 8.65 26.17 -0.15
C PHE A 12 9.16 24.86 0.45
N LYS A 13 9.57 24.91 1.72
CA LYS A 13 10.06 23.74 2.47
C LYS A 13 9.08 23.22 3.52
N SER A 14 8.28 24.11 4.10
CA SER A 14 7.35 23.81 5.19
C SER A 14 5.99 24.51 5.02
N PRO A 15 5.18 24.18 4.00
CA PRO A 15 3.88 24.81 3.80
C PRO A 15 2.84 24.35 4.83
N LEU A 16 1.86 25.22 5.11
CA LEU A 16 0.65 24.91 5.90
C LEU A 16 -0.55 24.81 4.97
N LEU A 17 -1.22 23.66 4.96
CA LEU A 17 -2.48 23.46 4.27
C LEU A 17 -3.64 23.77 5.22
N VAL A 18 -4.50 24.69 4.77
CA VAL A 18 -5.77 25.02 5.44
C VAL A 18 -6.88 24.69 4.46
N THR A 19 -7.84 23.87 4.89
CA THR A 19 -9.02 23.55 4.09
C THR A 19 -10.24 24.17 4.75
N VAL A 20 -10.91 25.08 4.04
CA VAL A 20 -12.12 25.74 4.56
C VAL A 20 -13.28 24.74 4.54
N PRO A 21 -14.00 24.54 5.67
CA PRO A 21 -15.16 23.67 5.71
C PRO A 21 -16.24 24.11 4.73
N HIS A 22 -16.91 23.15 4.10
CA HIS A 22 -18.00 23.44 3.16
C HIS A 22 -19.18 22.47 3.40
N PRO A 23 -20.43 22.96 3.50
CA PRO A 23 -21.59 22.12 3.86
C PRO A 23 -21.79 20.90 2.95
N ASN A 24 -21.52 21.05 1.64
CA ASN A 24 -21.66 19.95 0.67
C ASN A 24 -20.48 18.96 0.69
N TYR A 25 -19.40 19.27 1.41
CA TYR A 25 -18.17 18.48 1.43
C TYR A 25 -17.71 18.24 2.87
N PRO A 26 -18.44 17.40 3.63
CA PRO A 26 -18.16 17.15 5.05
C PRO A 26 -16.77 16.56 5.30
N HIS A 27 -16.18 15.87 4.31
CA HIS A 27 -14.84 15.29 4.38
C HIS A 27 -13.77 16.11 3.64
N ALA A 28 -14.06 17.38 3.32
CA ALA A 28 -13.15 18.24 2.54
C ALA A 28 -11.74 18.30 3.14
N GLU A 29 -11.62 18.44 4.47
CA GLU A 29 -10.33 18.50 5.16
C GLU A 29 -9.49 17.23 4.92
N LEU A 30 -10.08 16.06 5.15
CA LEU A 30 -9.40 14.78 4.96
C LEU A 30 -9.02 14.55 3.50
N VAL A 31 -9.96 14.71 2.57
CA VAL A 31 -9.72 14.48 1.14
C VAL A 31 -8.69 15.46 0.57
N SER A 32 -8.72 16.72 1.01
CA SER A 32 -7.73 17.72 0.58
C SER A 32 -6.35 17.43 1.12
N ALA A 33 -6.24 17.00 2.39
CA ALA A 33 -4.97 16.59 2.98
C ALA A 33 -4.38 15.37 2.25
N LEU A 34 -5.16 14.31 2.02
CA LEU A 34 -4.69 13.13 1.27
C LEU A 34 -4.29 13.50 -0.16
N GLY A 35 -5.08 14.34 -0.84
CA GLY A 35 -4.76 14.83 -2.18
C GLY A 35 -3.51 15.72 -2.24
N ALA A 36 -3.12 16.34 -1.12
CA ALA A 36 -1.88 17.10 -1.01
C ALA A 36 -0.63 16.23 -0.83
N LEU A 37 -0.79 14.99 -0.35
CA LEU A 37 0.31 14.04 -0.17
C LEU A 37 0.68 13.31 -1.48
N VAL A 38 -0.25 13.19 -2.43
CA VAL A 38 -0.01 12.50 -3.72
C VAL A 38 1.26 13.02 -4.45
N PRO A 39 1.48 14.33 -4.63
CA PRO A 39 2.71 14.83 -5.26
C PRO A 39 3.98 14.59 -4.43
N LEU A 40 3.84 14.32 -3.13
CA LEU A 40 4.93 14.10 -2.20
C LEU A 40 5.37 12.63 -2.18
N TYR A 41 4.54 11.71 -2.64
CA TYR A 41 4.92 10.31 -2.82
C TYR A 41 6.20 10.20 -3.66
N THR A 42 7.10 9.35 -3.21
CA THR A 42 8.33 9.00 -3.92
C THR A 42 8.32 7.48 -4.10
N PRO A 43 8.40 6.98 -5.34
CA PRO A 43 8.44 5.54 -5.61
C PRO A 43 9.54 4.81 -4.84
N LEU A 44 9.29 3.55 -4.49
CA LEU A 44 10.23 2.75 -3.67
C LEU A 44 11.63 2.65 -4.29
N ASN A 45 11.76 2.50 -5.62
CA ASN A 45 13.08 2.46 -6.29
C ASN A 45 13.87 3.74 -6.08
N VAL A 46 13.20 4.89 -6.17
CA VAL A 46 13.87 6.19 -5.99
C VAL A 46 14.29 6.34 -4.53
N ARG A 47 13.44 5.93 -3.58
CA ARG A 47 13.77 5.97 -2.14
C ARG A 47 14.92 5.06 -1.72
N GLU A 48 15.17 3.96 -2.44
CA GLU A 48 16.30 3.07 -2.18
C GLU A 48 17.64 3.62 -2.70
N GLU A 49 17.60 4.46 -3.74
CA GLU A 49 18.79 5.06 -4.34
C GLU A 49 19.17 6.39 -3.69
N GLU A 50 18.19 7.20 -3.31
CA GLU A 50 18.41 8.53 -2.73
C GLU A 50 17.35 8.92 -1.70
N GLU A 51 17.77 9.71 -0.70
CA GLU A 51 16.84 10.39 0.19
C GLU A 51 16.11 11.51 -0.55
N SER A 52 14.85 11.27 -0.93
CA SER A 52 13.99 12.27 -1.56
C SER A 52 12.97 12.82 -0.55
N ASN A 53 13.36 13.87 0.17
CA ASN A 53 12.46 14.68 0.98
C ASN A 53 12.05 15.95 0.21
N LYS A 54 10.87 15.90 -0.43
CA LYS A 54 10.33 17.02 -1.22
C LYS A 54 9.98 18.24 -0.35
N PHE A 55 9.39 17.99 0.81
CA PHE A 55 9.21 18.97 1.89
C PHE A 55 9.91 18.49 3.16
N GLU A 56 10.31 19.44 3.99
CA GLU A 56 10.77 19.15 5.36
C GLU A 56 9.57 18.81 6.25
N ARG A 57 8.46 19.56 6.09
CA ARG A 57 7.20 19.34 6.82
C ARG A 57 6.01 19.78 5.96
N LEU A 58 4.86 19.13 6.12
CA LEU A 58 3.57 19.63 5.64
C LEU A 58 2.67 19.83 6.85
N GLY A 59 2.36 21.09 7.17
CA GLY A 59 1.42 21.40 8.24
C GLY A 59 -0.02 21.20 7.77
N LEU A 60 -0.87 20.65 8.62
CA LEU A 60 -2.32 20.62 8.43
C LEU A 60 -2.97 21.40 9.57
N LEU A 61 -3.81 22.39 9.25
CA LEU A 61 -4.61 23.11 10.25
C LEU A 61 -6.03 22.53 10.25
N PRO A 62 -6.40 21.66 11.21
CA PRO A 62 -7.76 21.18 11.34
C PRO A 62 -8.68 22.32 11.78
N ILE A 63 -9.85 22.45 11.15
CA ILE A 63 -10.87 23.42 11.53
C ILE A 63 -12.08 22.71 12.14
N GLY A 64 -12.52 21.61 11.52
CA GLY A 64 -13.66 20.82 11.97
C GLY A 64 -13.35 19.37 12.34
N SER A 65 -12.12 18.89 12.12
CA SER A 65 -11.75 17.49 12.37
C SER A 65 -10.64 17.36 13.42
N GLU A 66 -11.00 16.94 14.64
CA GLU A 66 -10.06 16.78 15.76
C GLU A 66 -8.97 15.73 15.51
N ASN A 67 -9.28 14.68 14.74
CA ASN A 67 -8.37 13.56 14.46
C ASN A 67 -7.76 13.60 13.05
N LEU A 68 -7.81 14.76 12.37
CA LEU A 68 -7.38 14.89 10.97
C LEU A 68 -5.98 14.34 10.74
N VAL A 69 -5.00 14.77 11.55
CA VAL A 69 -3.59 14.41 11.38
C VAL A 69 -3.41 12.90 11.53
N LYS A 70 -3.96 12.31 12.60
CA LYS A 70 -3.86 10.87 12.87
C LYS A 70 -4.47 10.03 11.75
N LEU A 71 -5.62 10.44 11.22
CA LEU A 71 -6.25 9.76 10.09
C LEU A 71 -5.40 9.87 8.83
N VAL A 72 -4.90 11.06 8.51
CA VAL A 72 -4.07 11.30 7.33
C VAL A 72 -2.78 10.49 7.38
N GLU A 73 -2.11 10.42 8.53
CA GLU A 73 -0.91 9.59 8.73
C GLU A 73 -1.21 8.11 8.49
N ALA A 74 -2.30 7.59 9.07
CA ALA A 74 -2.70 6.19 8.90
C ALA A 74 -3.04 5.85 7.43
N PHE A 75 -3.78 6.74 6.76
CA PHE A 75 -4.12 6.56 5.34
C PHE A 75 -2.89 6.68 4.44
N GLU A 76 -1.99 7.64 4.66
CA GLU A 76 -0.80 7.77 3.82
C GLU A 76 0.18 6.62 4.00
N ALA A 77 0.36 6.13 5.24
CA ALA A 77 1.13 4.92 5.48
C ALA A 77 0.54 3.73 4.69
N SER A 78 -0.79 3.57 4.75
CA SER A 78 -1.51 2.53 3.99
C SER A 78 -1.33 2.70 2.48
N PHE A 79 -1.48 3.93 1.96
CA PHE A 79 -1.32 4.22 0.53
C PHE A 79 0.12 4.02 0.06
N THR A 80 1.11 4.34 0.88
CA THR A 80 2.53 4.10 0.57
C THR A 80 2.78 2.62 0.36
N VAL A 81 2.33 1.77 1.29
CA VAL A 81 2.44 0.30 1.19
C VAL A 81 1.72 -0.22 -0.06
N CYS A 82 0.49 0.26 -0.33
CA CYS A 82 -0.26 -0.13 -1.53
C CYS A 82 0.45 0.25 -2.83
N ARG A 83 0.98 1.47 -2.93
CA ARG A 83 1.73 1.93 -4.12
C ARG A 83 3.03 1.16 -4.29
N ASP A 84 3.75 0.90 -3.20
CA ASP A 84 5.01 0.16 -3.25
C ASP A 84 4.81 -1.26 -3.78
N VAL A 85 3.77 -1.96 -3.31
CA VAL A 85 3.43 -3.31 -3.78
C VAL A 85 2.90 -3.28 -5.22
N GLY A 86 2.12 -2.26 -5.60
CA GLY A 86 1.43 -2.20 -6.89
C GLY A 86 2.21 -1.61 -8.07
N GLU A 87 3.09 -0.63 -7.83
CA GLU A 87 3.67 0.22 -8.88
C GLU A 87 5.11 -0.14 -9.26
N THR A 88 5.80 -0.98 -8.47
CA THR A 88 7.24 -1.21 -8.60
C THR A 88 7.65 -2.36 -9.53
N GLY A 89 6.67 -2.99 -10.20
CA GLY A 89 6.90 -4.05 -11.18
C GLY A 89 7.05 -5.45 -10.57
N PRO A 90 6.73 -6.52 -11.33
CA PRO A 90 6.74 -7.91 -10.84
C PRO A 90 8.15 -8.44 -10.49
N GLU A 91 9.20 -7.82 -11.01
CA GLU A 91 10.59 -8.15 -10.71
C GLU A 91 11.04 -7.65 -9.33
N ARG A 92 10.46 -6.55 -8.84
CA ARG A 92 10.73 -6.01 -7.49
C ARG A 92 9.69 -6.44 -6.47
N MET A 93 8.46 -6.69 -6.90
CA MET A 93 7.36 -7.19 -6.07
C MET A 93 6.89 -8.57 -6.55
N SER A 94 7.83 -9.51 -6.71
CA SER A 94 7.49 -10.93 -6.87
C SER A 94 6.86 -11.48 -5.59
N PRO A 95 6.12 -12.60 -5.62
CA PRO A 95 5.39 -13.05 -4.42
C PRO A 95 6.27 -13.24 -3.18
N PRO A 96 7.51 -13.80 -3.27
CA PRO A 96 8.44 -13.81 -2.14
C PRO A 96 8.81 -12.40 -1.64
N LYS A 97 9.12 -11.48 -2.56
CA LYS A 97 9.52 -10.10 -2.21
C LYS A 97 8.38 -9.31 -1.57
N VAL A 98 7.14 -9.49 -2.04
CA VAL A 98 5.95 -8.91 -1.39
C VAL A 98 5.82 -9.44 0.03
N ALA A 99 6.01 -10.74 0.25
CA ALA A 99 5.93 -11.32 1.59
C ALA A 99 7.00 -10.76 2.53
N ASP A 100 8.23 -10.62 2.06
CA ASP A 100 9.32 -10.02 2.83
C ASP A 100 9.07 -8.54 3.12
N TYR A 101 8.59 -7.78 2.13
CA TYR A 101 8.22 -6.37 2.31
C TYR A 101 7.10 -6.22 3.35
N ILE A 102 6.01 -6.98 3.25
CA ILE A 102 4.90 -6.92 4.22
C ILE A 102 5.37 -7.31 5.62
N ARG A 103 6.22 -8.33 5.75
CA ARG A 103 6.84 -8.68 7.04
C ARG A 103 7.61 -7.49 7.63
N SER A 104 8.37 -6.78 6.80
CA SER A 104 9.14 -5.60 7.24
C SER A 104 8.26 -4.42 7.65
N VAL A 105 7.12 -4.21 6.96
CA VAL A 105 6.17 -3.12 7.24
C VAL A 105 5.53 -3.28 8.62
N PHE A 106 5.24 -4.52 9.02
CA PHE A 106 4.60 -4.84 10.31
C PHE A 106 5.60 -5.32 11.37
N ASP A 107 6.90 -5.18 11.13
CA ASP A 107 7.91 -5.59 12.09
C ASP A 107 7.76 -4.79 13.40
N ASN A 108 7.80 -5.48 14.54
CA ASN A 108 7.54 -4.93 15.88
C ASN A 108 6.15 -4.25 16.06
N GLY A 109 5.18 -4.54 15.19
CA GLY A 109 3.80 -4.06 15.32
C GLY A 109 2.88 -4.97 16.15
N GLU A 110 1.64 -4.54 16.35
CA GLU A 110 0.57 -5.32 17.00
C GLU A 110 -0.09 -6.35 16.05
N ILE A 111 0.36 -6.40 14.79
CA ILE A 111 -0.18 -7.27 13.74
C ILE A 111 0.70 -8.51 13.61
N SER A 112 0.11 -9.69 13.79
CA SER A 112 0.77 -10.96 13.49
C SER A 112 0.85 -11.17 11.99
N VAL A 113 2.04 -11.52 11.48
CA VAL A 113 2.29 -11.83 10.07
C VAL A 113 2.69 -13.29 9.91
N GLU A 114 1.80 -14.10 9.34
CA GLU A 114 2.06 -15.49 8.99
C GLU A 114 2.24 -15.61 7.46
N ILE A 115 3.34 -16.24 7.04
CA ILE A 115 3.65 -16.46 5.62
C ILE A 115 3.79 -17.96 5.38
N THR A 116 2.88 -18.51 4.56
CA THR A 116 2.98 -19.89 4.08
C THR A 116 3.68 -19.88 2.72
N ASP A 117 4.87 -20.48 2.67
CA ASP A 117 5.70 -20.63 1.47
C ASP A 117 5.85 -22.08 1.00
N ASN A 118 5.42 -23.05 1.83
CA ASN A 118 5.41 -24.46 1.47
C ASN A 118 4.35 -24.74 0.39
N GLN A 119 4.81 -25.03 -0.82
CA GLN A 119 3.94 -25.24 -1.98
C GLN A 119 3.05 -26.49 -1.84
N ASP A 120 3.46 -27.50 -1.07
CA ASP A 120 2.63 -28.69 -0.82
C ASP A 120 1.46 -28.37 0.12
N VAL A 121 1.70 -27.52 1.13
CA VAL A 121 0.64 -27.01 2.00
C VAL A 121 -0.33 -26.15 1.19
N ILE A 122 0.18 -25.22 0.37
CA ILE A 122 -0.66 -24.38 -0.51
C ILE A 122 -1.46 -25.25 -1.48
N LYS A 123 -0.87 -26.30 -2.06
CA LYS A 123 -1.58 -27.21 -2.97
C LYS A 123 -2.68 -28.00 -2.29
N LYS A 124 -2.47 -28.41 -1.04
CA LYS A 124 -3.44 -29.20 -0.27
C LYS A 124 -4.57 -28.33 0.27
N GLU A 125 -4.25 -27.19 0.86
CA GLU A 125 -5.21 -26.35 1.60
C GLU A 125 -5.81 -25.23 0.74
N TYR A 126 -5.08 -24.77 -0.29
CA TYR A 126 -5.48 -23.69 -1.19
C TYR A 126 -5.37 -24.12 -2.67
N PRO A 127 -6.08 -25.17 -3.10
CA PRO A 127 -5.89 -25.79 -4.41
C PRO A 127 -6.13 -24.83 -5.58
N MET A 128 -7.02 -23.85 -5.43
CA MET A 128 -7.27 -22.81 -6.46
C MET A 128 -6.07 -21.87 -6.63
N MET A 129 -5.43 -21.48 -5.53
CA MET A 129 -4.19 -20.67 -5.58
C MET A 129 -3.07 -21.47 -6.25
N ALA A 130 -2.90 -22.74 -5.87
CA ALA A 130 -1.91 -23.62 -6.49
C ALA A 130 -2.17 -23.84 -7.99
N ALA A 131 -3.44 -23.97 -8.41
CA ALA A 131 -3.80 -24.08 -9.82
C ALA A 131 -3.39 -22.83 -10.61
N VAL A 132 -3.58 -21.64 -10.03
CA VAL A 132 -3.14 -20.37 -10.61
C VAL A 132 -1.62 -20.21 -10.57
N ASN A 133 -0.91 -20.81 -9.62
CA ASN A 133 0.56 -20.71 -9.55
C ASN A 133 1.33 -21.80 -10.33
N ARG A 134 0.63 -22.82 -10.86
CA ARG A 134 1.27 -24.02 -11.42
C ARG A 134 2.39 -23.79 -12.43
N ALA A 135 2.29 -22.72 -13.23
CA ALA A 135 3.28 -22.39 -14.27
C ALA A 135 4.51 -21.65 -13.71
N ALA A 136 4.33 -20.93 -12.60
CA ALA A 136 5.38 -20.19 -11.92
C ALA A 136 6.16 -21.07 -10.91
N ASN A 137 5.58 -22.19 -10.46
CA ASN A 137 6.19 -23.08 -9.46
C ASN A 137 7.59 -23.60 -9.81
N VAL A 138 7.95 -23.64 -11.09
CA VAL A 138 9.27 -24.06 -11.58
C VAL A 138 10.38 -23.05 -11.25
N VAL A 139 10.03 -21.80 -11.01
CA VAL A 139 10.95 -20.73 -10.60
C VAL A 139 10.70 -20.39 -9.14
N LYS A 140 11.70 -20.63 -8.28
CA LYS A 140 11.59 -20.40 -6.83
C LYS A 140 11.16 -18.96 -6.49
N ASP A 141 11.67 -17.99 -7.23
CA ASP A 141 11.43 -16.56 -7.01
C ASP A 141 10.02 -16.09 -7.46
N HIS A 142 9.24 -16.98 -8.08
CA HIS A 142 7.86 -16.76 -8.47
C HIS A 142 6.89 -17.72 -7.78
N GLN A 143 7.35 -18.51 -6.82
CA GLN A 143 6.49 -19.39 -6.04
C GLN A 143 5.52 -18.58 -5.18
N ALA A 144 4.29 -19.09 -5.07
CA ALA A 144 3.21 -18.44 -4.33
C ALA A 144 3.59 -18.24 -2.86
N ARG A 145 3.09 -17.15 -2.28
CA ARG A 145 3.11 -16.88 -0.84
C ARG A 145 1.69 -16.59 -0.41
N LEU A 146 1.20 -17.31 0.60
CA LEU A 146 -0.01 -16.92 1.30
C LEU A 146 0.41 -16.06 2.49
N ILE A 147 -0.10 -14.84 2.55
CA ILE A 147 0.18 -13.88 3.62
C ILE A 147 -1.10 -13.73 4.43
N ARG A 148 -1.03 -14.03 5.72
CA ARG A 148 -2.12 -13.81 6.68
C ARG A 148 -1.67 -12.77 7.69
N LEU A 149 -2.45 -11.68 7.75
CA LEU A 149 -2.30 -10.62 8.74
C LEU A 149 -3.42 -10.77 9.76
N GLU A 150 -3.08 -10.75 11.04
CA GLU A 150 -4.06 -10.90 12.12
C GLU A 150 -3.84 -9.85 13.20
N TYR A 151 -4.91 -9.10 13.49
CA TYR A 151 -5.01 -8.20 14.63
C TYR A 151 -6.02 -8.77 15.61
N VAL A 152 -5.63 -8.91 16.88
CA VAL A 152 -6.53 -9.31 17.96
C VAL A 152 -6.57 -8.19 18.98
N GLY A 153 -7.73 -7.53 19.08
CA GLY A 153 -7.93 -6.44 20.04
C GLY A 153 -7.97 -6.93 21.49
N GLU A 154 -7.93 -5.98 22.43
CA GLU A 154 -8.06 -6.28 23.86
C GLU A 154 -9.53 -6.43 24.28
N GLY A 155 -9.76 -7.22 25.33
CA GLY A 155 -11.08 -7.41 25.92
C GLY A 155 -11.96 -8.42 25.17
N THR A 156 -13.29 -8.30 25.38
CA THR A 156 -14.26 -9.19 24.73
C THR A 156 -14.40 -8.81 23.26
N ILE A 157 -14.08 -9.75 22.37
CA ILE A 157 -14.23 -9.57 20.91
C ILE A 157 -15.70 -9.75 20.52
N GLU A 158 -16.35 -8.67 20.11
CA GLU A 158 -17.76 -8.70 19.65
C GLU A 158 -17.90 -9.06 18.18
N ASN A 159 -16.93 -8.68 17.35
CA ASN A 159 -16.97 -8.85 15.90
C ASN A 159 -15.64 -9.37 15.37
N THR A 160 -15.70 -10.19 14.33
CA THR A 160 -14.52 -10.69 13.60
C THR A 160 -14.70 -10.40 12.12
N TYR A 161 -13.73 -9.73 11.52
CA TYR A 161 -13.74 -9.34 10.12
C TYR A 161 -12.65 -10.09 9.36
N PHE A 162 -12.99 -10.61 8.18
CA PHE A 162 -12.05 -11.26 7.28
C PHE A 162 -11.98 -10.48 5.97
N LEU A 163 -10.78 -10.07 5.59
CA LEU A 163 -10.49 -9.40 4.32
C LEU A 163 -9.60 -10.32 3.49
N VAL A 164 -10.02 -10.59 2.25
CA VAL A 164 -9.27 -11.45 1.32
C VAL A 164 -8.98 -10.68 0.04
N GLY A 165 -7.70 -10.48 -0.26
CA GLY A 165 -7.22 -9.81 -1.46
C GLY A 165 -6.64 -10.79 -2.48
N LYS A 166 -6.86 -10.52 -3.78
CA LYS A 166 -6.17 -11.24 -4.87
C LYS A 166 -4.75 -10.67 -5.02
N GLY A 167 -3.73 -11.48 -4.78
CA GLY A 167 -2.31 -11.09 -4.91
C GLY A 167 -1.61 -11.65 -6.14
N VAL A 168 -2.12 -11.36 -7.35
CA VAL A 168 -1.43 -11.75 -8.59
C VAL A 168 -0.42 -10.68 -8.96
N THR A 169 0.86 -10.97 -8.80
CA THR A 169 1.96 -10.01 -9.01
C THR A 169 2.27 -9.77 -10.48
N ILE A 170 1.99 -10.75 -11.35
CA ILE A 170 2.01 -10.61 -12.80
C ILE A 170 0.88 -11.45 -13.40
N ASP A 171 0.09 -10.83 -14.27
CA ASP A 171 -0.93 -11.52 -15.05
C ASP A 171 -0.57 -11.40 -16.53
N THR A 172 -0.05 -12.49 -17.11
CA THR A 172 0.30 -12.53 -18.53
C THR A 172 -0.83 -13.13 -19.38
N GLY A 173 -2.05 -13.31 -18.84
CA GLY A 173 -3.21 -13.82 -19.60
C GLY A 173 -3.19 -15.32 -19.96
N ARG A 174 -2.11 -16.04 -19.61
CA ARG A 174 -1.88 -17.45 -20.00
C ARG A 174 -2.12 -17.68 -21.51
N PHE A 175 -2.87 -18.70 -21.91
CA PHE A 175 -3.12 -19.07 -23.32
C PHE A 175 -3.91 -18.02 -24.12
N HIS A 176 -4.36 -16.94 -23.46
CA HIS A 176 -4.87 -15.75 -24.11
C HIS A 176 -3.80 -14.66 -23.97
N PHE A 177 -2.92 -14.56 -24.97
CA PHE A 177 -2.05 -13.39 -25.06
C PHE A 177 -2.95 -12.18 -25.32
N ASP A 178 -3.01 -11.24 -24.38
CA ASP A 178 -3.57 -9.91 -24.63
C ASP A 178 -2.60 -9.17 -25.56
N VAL A 179 -2.73 -9.43 -26.86
CA VAL A 179 -2.07 -8.64 -27.89
C VAL A 179 -2.89 -7.36 -28.06
N SER A 180 -2.52 -6.33 -27.30
CA SER A 180 -3.01 -4.98 -27.57
C SER A 180 -2.30 -4.47 -28.82
N PHE A 181 -2.94 -4.60 -30.00
CA PHE A 181 -2.51 -3.88 -31.18
C PHE A 181 -2.78 -2.39 -30.94
N GLN A 182 -1.71 -1.58 -30.89
CA GLN A 182 -1.79 -0.13 -31.13
C GLN A 182 -2.04 0.15 -32.61
#